data_AF-A0A9Q8QJK6-F1
#
_entry.id   AF-A0A9Q8QJK6-F1
#
_cell.length_a   1.000
_cell.length_b   1.000
_cell.length_c   1.000
_cell.angle_alpha   90.00
_cell.angle_beta   90.00
_cell.angle_gamma   90.00
#
_symmetry.space_group_name_H-M   'P 1'
#
loop_
_entity.id
_entity.type
_entity.pdbx_description
1 polymer ?
#
loop_
_entity_poly.entity_id
_entity_poly.type
_entity_poly.pdbx_seq_one_letter_code
_entity_poly.pdbx_strand_id
1 'polypeptide(L)'
;MALSLHRTPVLCCRCARLASRALRAQPYRGAARLSSQTGTGSPSATSKNPSHKKQTDAEGRISPGEAEDELVGPMARRLAEATEEALLTGGAAGRRAVEEAGFSEELKERLLDKVADAKFRKQYSGAFAEAGLGATAGAGEGVKHIAAAQPWTGTESTEDAVLRMLDDARKPLKPQDRGKYQPPPVDMRLKRGPVQSPGQRAASARDRASVYAGLGMKGSKGLSDEEREEMKREFKERFQPGARSMPVSPSGLAALANERIENAISRGQFKDLPRGKSMERDPRADNPFIDTTEYIMNRMIQRQDIVPPWIEKQQELSKAARVFRERLRNDWKRHAARMIASHGGSLEHQMKRAQDHAAAEQLHNPRQRGAEQLAVPSNSTDHPVMAKLRERAPVIGEEPQAAEVQALRDEPLPPPFRDSDWERAEAGYMKLSIENLNSIARSYNLMAPDLAKKPYFSLQRELAACYADVAPLLAEEIKQRAVGRSTPATTRMASTGGGGLMGQLAGKDAVKVHLEADEKAYGLKEWWQDFWRK
;
A
#
# COMPACT_ATOMS: atom_id res chain seq x y z
N MET A 1 -73.06 -9.58 -17.96
CA MET A 1 -72.72 -8.15 -18.05
C MET A 1 -72.26 -7.65 -16.69
N ALA A 2 -70.96 -7.40 -16.52
CA ALA A 2 -70.40 -6.52 -15.49
C ALA A 2 -68.94 -6.25 -15.86
N LEU A 3 -68.64 -5.02 -16.28
CA LEU A 3 -67.31 -4.53 -16.62
C LEU A 3 -66.66 -4.00 -15.32
N SER A 4 -65.57 -4.62 -14.89
CA SER A 4 -64.75 -4.10 -13.77
C SER A 4 -63.73 -3.10 -14.30
N LEU A 5 -63.96 -1.81 -14.04
CA LEU A 5 -63.00 -0.73 -14.28
C LEU A 5 -61.84 -0.82 -13.26
N HIS A 6 -60.61 -1.03 -13.74
CA HIS A 6 -59.40 -0.89 -12.93
C HIS A 6 -58.96 0.59 -12.90
N ARG A 7 -58.95 1.17 -11.71
CA ARG A 7 -58.39 2.50 -11.42
C ARG A 7 -56.86 2.42 -11.44
N THR A 8 -56.21 3.14 -12.34
CA THR A 8 -54.76 3.37 -12.29
C THR A 8 -54.43 4.45 -11.27
N PRO A 9 -53.38 4.30 -10.43
CA PRO A 9 -52.96 5.35 -9.53
C PRO A 9 -52.17 6.43 -10.28
N VAL A 10 -52.63 7.68 -10.20
CA VAL A 10 -51.91 8.84 -10.72
C VAL A 10 -50.71 9.12 -9.83
N LEU A 11 -49.50 8.87 -10.33
CA LEU A 11 -48.24 9.14 -9.63
C LEU A 11 -47.78 10.59 -9.88
N CYS A 12 -47.41 11.28 -8.81
CA CYS A 12 -46.88 12.64 -8.82
C CYS A 12 -45.53 12.72 -9.57
N CYS A 13 -45.39 13.68 -10.49
CA CYS A 13 -44.20 13.89 -11.33
C CYS A 13 -42.90 14.09 -10.55
N ARG A 14 -42.96 14.50 -9.27
CA ARG A 14 -41.77 14.60 -8.39
C ARG A 14 -41.26 13.24 -7.93
N CYS A 15 -42.13 12.26 -7.73
CA CYS A 15 -41.77 10.92 -7.27
C CYS A 15 -41.13 10.09 -8.39
N ALA A 16 -41.60 10.23 -9.63
CA ALA A 16 -41.01 9.57 -10.80
C ALA A 16 -39.57 10.04 -11.10
N ARG A 17 -39.24 11.31 -10.82
CA ARG A 17 -37.87 11.86 -10.98
C ARG A 17 -36.89 11.43 -9.90
N LEU A 18 -37.38 11.01 -8.73
CA LEU A 18 -36.54 10.46 -7.66
C LEU A 18 -36.24 8.98 -7.88
N ALA A 19 -37.19 8.21 -8.42
CA ALA A 19 -36.99 6.81 -8.76
C ALA A 19 -35.96 6.62 -9.90
N SER A 20 -35.93 7.51 -10.90
CA SER A 20 -34.94 7.46 -11.99
C SER A 20 -33.53 7.89 -11.59
N ARG A 21 -33.37 8.60 -10.46
CA ARG A 21 -32.05 8.92 -9.87
C ARG A 21 -31.46 7.76 -9.06
N ALA A 22 -32.30 6.88 -8.50
CA ALA A 22 -31.84 5.73 -7.72
C ALA A 22 -31.27 4.59 -8.58
N LEU A 23 -31.66 4.48 -9.85
CA LEU A 23 -31.18 3.44 -10.78
C LEU A 23 -29.85 3.78 -11.48
N ARG A 24 -29.20 4.92 -11.18
CA ARG A 24 -27.88 5.30 -11.74
C ARG A 24 -26.74 5.32 -10.73
N ALA A 25 -26.94 4.78 -9.53
CA ALA A 25 -25.88 4.64 -8.55
C ALA A 25 -25.35 3.19 -8.55
N GLN A 26 -24.41 2.89 -9.45
CA GLN A 26 -23.47 1.79 -9.28
C GLN A 26 -22.02 2.31 -9.27
N PRO A 27 -21.11 1.59 -8.61
CA PRO A 27 -19.98 2.17 -7.88
C PRO A 27 -18.79 2.48 -8.79
N TYR A 28 -18.09 3.57 -8.44
CA TYR A 28 -16.75 3.88 -8.91
C TYR A 28 -15.81 2.68 -8.71
N ARG A 29 -15.46 1.98 -9.79
CA ARG A 29 -14.21 1.20 -9.84
C ARG A 29 -13.05 2.19 -10.02
N GLY A 30 -12.06 2.07 -9.14
CA GLY A 30 -10.87 2.90 -9.15
C GLY A 30 -10.14 2.84 -10.48
N ALA A 31 -9.94 4.01 -11.09
CA ALA A 31 -9.04 4.17 -12.21
C ALA A 31 -7.61 3.86 -11.75
N ALA A 32 -7.01 2.83 -12.35
CA ALA A 32 -5.58 2.63 -12.33
C ALA A 32 -4.90 3.91 -12.86
N ARG A 33 -3.88 4.37 -12.15
CA ARG A 33 -3.01 5.46 -12.60
C ARG A 33 -2.25 4.96 -13.84
N LEU A 34 -2.61 5.45 -15.03
CA LEU A 34 -1.70 5.43 -16.17
C LEU A 34 -1.08 6.82 -16.32
N SER A 35 0.24 6.84 -16.21
CA SER A 35 1.11 7.94 -16.61
C SER A 35 1.00 8.15 -18.12
N SER A 36 0.57 9.32 -18.55
CA SER A 36 0.66 9.76 -19.94
C SER A 36 2.10 10.16 -20.24
N GLN A 37 2.93 9.21 -20.66
CA GLN A 37 4.12 9.53 -21.44
C GLN A 37 3.70 9.66 -22.90
N THR A 38 3.54 10.90 -23.37
CA THR A 38 3.45 11.22 -24.79
C THR A 38 4.84 11.06 -25.40
N GLY A 39 5.17 9.85 -25.84
CA GLY A 39 6.27 9.61 -26.76
C GLY A 39 5.75 9.78 -28.18
N THR A 40 6.27 10.76 -28.90
CA THR A 40 6.16 10.87 -30.36
C THR A 40 6.85 9.66 -30.99
N GLY A 41 6.06 8.63 -31.31
CA GLY A 41 6.50 7.45 -32.04
C GLY A 41 6.02 7.53 -33.48
N SER A 42 6.94 7.83 -34.39
CA SER A 42 6.78 7.60 -35.82
C SER A 42 6.49 6.10 -36.07
N PRO A 43 5.58 5.71 -36.97
CA PRO A 43 5.38 4.30 -37.28
C PRO A 43 6.54 3.82 -38.17
N SER A 44 7.62 3.35 -37.56
CA SER A 44 8.61 2.52 -38.27
C SER A 44 7.97 1.16 -38.50
N ALA A 45 7.57 0.89 -39.74
CA ALA A 45 7.24 -0.43 -40.25
C ALA A 45 8.41 -1.38 -39.95
N THR A 46 8.27 -2.15 -38.88
CA THR A 46 9.23 -3.18 -38.49
C THR A 46 8.62 -4.50 -38.90
N SER A 47 9.05 -5.01 -40.04
CA SER A 47 8.86 -6.41 -40.42
C SER A 47 9.44 -7.28 -39.31
N LYS A 48 8.57 -7.93 -38.55
CA LYS A 48 8.92 -9.07 -37.69
C LYS A 48 8.37 -10.29 -38.39
N ASN A 49 9.25 -11.06 -39.04
CA ASN A 49 8.96 -12.42 -39.45
C ASN A 49 8.62 -13.24 -38.19
N PRO A 50 7.41 -13.80 -38.06
CA PRO A 50 7.15 -14.86 -37.09
C PRO A 50 7.67 -16.17 -37.68
N SER A 51 8.71 -16.71 -37.06
CA SER A 51 9.13 -18.10 -37.25
C SER A 51 8.08 -19.03 -36.65
N HIS A 52 7.10 -19.45 -37.46
CA HIS A 52 6.19 -20.52 -37.10
C HIS A 52 6.73 -21.89 -37.55
N LYS A 53 7.10 -22.70 -36.54
CA LYS A 53 7.12 -24.16 -36.62
C LYS A 53 5.73 -24.64 -37.08
N LYS A 54 5.74 -25.45 -38.14
CA LYS A 54 4.57 -26.13 -38.70
C LYS A 54 4.16 -27.24 -37.73
N GLN A 55 3.12 -27.00 -36.94
CA GLN A 55 2.25 -28.05 -36.42
C GLN A 55 1.01 -28.06 -37.30
N THR A 56 0.74 -29.24 -37.85
CA THR A 56 -0.46 -29.57 -38.59
C THR A 56 -1.67 -29.45 -37.66
N ASP A 57 -2.73 -28.84 -38.16
CA ASP A 57 -4.12 -29.27 -38.06
C ASP A 57 -5.09 -28.07 -37.94
N ALA A 58 -6.26 -28.26 -38.55
CA ALA A 58 -7.48 -27.44 -38.54
C ALA A 58 -7.72 -26.50 -39.73
N GLU A 59 -8.82 -26.83 -40.40
CA GLU A 59 -9.42 -26.24 -41.59
C GLU A 59 -9.80 -24.76 -41.38
N GLY A 60 -9.41 -23.92 -42.34
CA GLY A 60 -9.73 -22.50 -42.38
C GLY A 60 -9.60 -21.97 -43.80
N ARG A 61 -10.73 -21.54 -44.36
CA ARG A 61 -10.96 -21.06 -45.72
C ARG A 61 -9.87 -20.10 -46.22
N ILE A 62 -9.01 -20.58 -47.12
CA ILE A 62 -8.03 -19.76 -47.86
C ILE A 62 -8.80 -18.93 -48.89
N SER A 63 -8.67 -17.60 -48.83
CA SER A 63 -9.09 -16.70 -49.89
C SER A 63 -8.27 -17.01 -51.16
N PRO A 64 -8.89 -17.12 -52.37
CA PRO A 64 -8.22 -17.68 -53.55
C PRO A 64 -7.01 -16.87 -54.08
N GLY A 65 -6.77 -15.66 -53.58
CA GLY A 65 -5.77 -14.73 -54.12
C GLY A 65 -4.33 -14.94 -53.62
N GLU A 66 -4.11 -15.47 -52.41
CA GLU A 66 -2.76 -15.54 -51.83
C GLU A 66 -1.92 -16.71 -52.37
N ALA A 67 -2.55 -17.71 -52.98
CA ALA A 67 -1.87 -18.88 -53.55
C ALA A 67 -1.16 -18.58 -54.88
N GLU A 68 -1.58 -17.54 -55.61
CA GLU A 68 -0.96 -17.16 -56.90
C GLU A 68 0.28 -16.28 -56.72
N ASP A 69 0.34 -15.49 -55.65
CA ASP A 69 1.47 -14.59 -55.39
C ASP A 69 2.75 -15.34 -55.04
N GLU A 70 2.68 -16.55 -54.48
CA GLU A 70 3.86 -17.41 -54.18
C GLU A 70 4.56 -17.95 -55.43
N LEU A 71 3.90 -17.99 -56.59
CA LEU A 71 4.50 -18.45 -57.85
C LEU A 71 5.28 -17.35 -58.59
N VAL A 72 5.18 -16.10 -58.14
CA VAL A 72 5.84 -14.94 -58.76
C VAL A 72 7.20 -14.69 -58.07
N GLY A 73 8.28 -14.80 -58.86
CA GLY A 73 9.65 -14.65 -58.34
C GLY A 73 9.94 -13.31 -57.65
N PRO A 74 10.93 -13.23 -56.74
CA PRO A 74 11.19 -12.06 -55.91
C PRO A 74 11.57 -10.79 -56.70
N MET A 75 12.13 -10.94 -57.91
CA MET A 75 12.39 -9.81 -58.81
C MET A 75 11.09 -9.22 -59.36
N ALA A 76 10.14 -10.08 -59.76
CA ALA A 76 8.86 -9.65 -60.30
C ALA A 76 8.00 -8.95 -59.23
N ARG A 77 8.07 -9.40 -57.97
CA ARG A 77 7.44 -8.69 -56.84
C ARG A 77 8.02 -7.28 -56.63
N ARG A 78 9.35 -7.12 -56.68
CA ARG A 78 9.98 -5.79 -56.57
C ARG A 78 9.65 -4.88 -57.75
N LEU A 79 9.55 -5.43 -58.95
CA LEU A 79 9.12 -4.67 -60.13
C LEU A 79 7.65 -4.25 -60.01
N ALA A 80 6.78 -5.14 -59.50
CA ALA A 80 5.39 -4.80 -59.19
C ALA A 80 5.30 -3.69 -58.12
N GLU A 81 6.04 -3.80 -57.01
CA GLU A 81 6.14 -2.77 -55.97
C GLU A 81 6.63 -1.43 -56.53
N ALA A 82 7.68 -1.44 -57.37
CA ALA A 82 8.19 -0.23 -58.01
C ALA A 82 7.15 0.42 -58.95
N THR A 83 6.33 -0.37 -59.65
CA THR A 83 5.23 0.15 -60.47
C THR A 83 4.05 0.65 -59.64
N GLU A 84 3.74 0.01 -58.51
CA GLU A 84 2.74 0.48 -57.54
C GLU A 84 3.15 1.83 -56.94
N GLU A 85 4.43 1.99 -56.56
CA GLU A 85 4.99 3.26 -56.10
C GLU A 85 4.92 4.34 -57.18
N ALA A 86 5.24 4.01 -58.44
CA ALA A 86 5.13 4.94 -59.56
C ALA A 86 3.68 5.37 -59.84
N LEU A 87 2.69 4.50 -59.65
CA LEU A 87 1.27 4.83 -59.78
C LEU A 87 0.75 5.69 -58.61
N LEU A 88 1.26 5.47 -57.41
CA LEU A 88 0.90 6.25 -56.22
C LEU A 88 1.54 7.64 -56.20
N THR A 89 2.79 7.76 -56.68
CA THR A 89 3.57 9.00 -56.65
C THR A 89 3.53 9.80 -57.96
N GLY A 90 3.39 9.12 -59.11
CA GLY A 90 3.53 9.72 -60.46
C GLY A 90 2.27 10.37 -61.05
N GLY A 91 1.16 10.45 -60.30
CA GLY A 91 -0.05 11.13 -60.74
C GLY A 91 -0.63 10.60 -62.05
N ALA A 92 -1.08 11.49 -62.96
CA ALA A 92 -1.66 11.10 -64.25
C ALA A 92 -0.61 10.57 -65.25
N ALA A 93 0.65 11.01 -65.14
CA ALA A 93 1.74 10.57 -66.00
C ALA A 93 2.17 9.14 -65.69
N GLY A 94 2.21 8.75 -64.40
CA GLY A 94 2.48 7.37 -63.97
C GLY A 94 1.44 6.38 -64.47
N ARG A 95 0.16 6.77 -64.53
CA ARG A 95 -0.92 5.93 -65.09
C ARG A 95 -0.76 5.67 -66.59
N ARG A 96 -0.41 6.72 -67.34
CA ARG A 96 -0.16 6.61 -68.80
C ARG A 96 1.06 5.75 -69.11
N ALA A 97 2.14 5.92 -68.34
CA ALA A 97 3.34 5.09 -68.50
C ALA A 97 3.06 3.59 -68.27
N VAL A 98 2.18 3.26 -67.32
CA VAL A 98 1.76 1.87 -67.07
C VAL A 98 0.79 1.36 -68.14
N GLU A 99 -0.08 2.22 -68.67
CA GLU A 99 -0.96 1.88 -69.80
C GLU A 99 -0.17 1.62 -71.10
N GLU A 100 0.93 2.35 -71.31
CA GLU A 100 1.82 2.23 -72.48
C GLU A 100 2.81 1.06 -72.37
N ALA A 101 3.11 0.58 -71.15
CA ALA A 101 4.11 -0.47 -70.91
C ALA A 101 3.68 -1.90 -71.27
N GLY A 102 2.44 -2.12 -71.74
CA GLY A 102 2.01 -3.40 -72.33
C GLY A 102 1.89 -4.58 -71.34
N PHE A 103 1.51 -4.33 -70.08
CA PHE A 103 1.21 -5.39 -69.11
C PHE A 103 0.03 -6.27 -69.54
N SER A 104 -0.02 -7.52 -69.07
CA SER A 104 -1.20 -8.38 -69.23
C SER A 104 -2.43 -7.71 -68.64
N GLU A 105 -3.58 -7.79 -69.33
CA GLU A 105 -4.83 -7.14 -68.92
C GLU A 105 -5.25 -7.53 -67.48
N GLU A 106 -5.05 -8.79 -67.08
CA GLU A 106 -5.33 -9.29 -65.72
C GLU A 106 -4.51 -8.59 -64.63
N LEU A 107 -3.23 -8.28 -64.89
CA LEU A 107 -2.38 -7.57 -63.92
C LEU A 107 -2.74 -6.08 -63.84
N LYS A 108 -3.16 -5.49 -64.96
CA LYS A 108 -3.63 -4.10 -65.01
C LYS A 108 -4.90 -3.94 -64.20
N GLU A 109 -5.86 -4.86 -64.34
CA GLU A 109 -7.09 -4.88 -63.53
C GLU A 109 -6.78 -5.01 -62.04
N ARG A 110 -5.93 -5.98 -61.65
CA ARG A 110 -5.48 -6.14 -60.25
C ARG A 110 -4.86 -4.86 -59.67
N LEU A 111 -4.04 -4.16 -60.45
CA LEU A 111 -3.43 -2.89 -60.01
C LEU A 111 -4.46 -1.76 -59.88
N LEU A 112 -5.40 -1.66 -60.81
CA LEU A 112 -6.49 -0.68 -60.72
C LEU A 112 -7.41 -0.97 -59.53
N ASP A 113 -7.69 -2.23 -59.24
CA ASP A 113 -8.46 -2.68 -58.09
C ASP A 113 -7.74 -2.36 -56.77
N LYS A 114 -6.44 -2.66 -56.65
CA LYS A 114 -5.65 -2.25 -55.48
C LYS A 114 -5.63 -0.74 -55.28
N VAL A 115 -5.56 0.03 -56.37
CA VAL A 115 -5.63 1.50 -56.32
C VAL A 115 -7.03 1.98 -55.92
N ALA A 116 -8.09 1.31 -56.40
CA ALA A 116 -9.46 1.58 -56.00
C ALA A 116 -9.67 1.27 -54.50
N ASP A 117 -9.14 0.14 -54.02
CA ASP A 117 -9.15 -0.26 -52.61
C ASP A 117 -8.37 0.71 -51.72
N ALA A 118 -7.19 1.16 -52.16
CA ALA A 118 -6.42 2.16 -51.42
C ALA A 118 -7.14 3.51 -51.36
N LYS A 119 -7.76 3.94 -52.47
CA LYS A 119 -8.61 5.14 -52.50
C LYS A 119 -9.83 4.99 -51.61
N PHE A 120 -10.48 3.83 -51.62
CA PHE A 120 -11.62 3.51 -50.78
C PHE A 120 -11.23 3.55 -49.29
N ARG A 121 -10.12 2.89 -48.91
CA ARG A 121 -9.56 2.94 -47.56
C ARG A 121 -9.19 4.35 -47.12
N LYS A 122 -8.68 5.19 -48.02
CA LYS A 122 -8.37 6.59 -47.71
C LYS A 122 -9.65 7.41 -47.47
N GLN A 123 -10.64 7.27 -48.35
CA GLN A 123 -11.93 7.95 -48.25
C GLN A 123 -12.69 7.55 -46.97
N TYR A 124 -12.67 6.26 -46.61
CA TYR A 124 -13.37 5.71 -45.44
C TYR A 124 -12.44 5.41 -44.26
N SER A 125 -11.29 6.09 -44.18
CA SER A 125 -10.26 5.82 -43.16
C SER A 125 -10.78 5.86 -41.72
N GLY A 126 -11.69 6.78 -41.40
CA GLY A 126 -12.36 6.86 -40.09
C GLY A 126 -13.24 5.64 -39.79
N ALA A 127 -14.02 5.17 -40.77
CA ALA A 127 -14.88 3.99 -40.61
C ALA A 127 -14.04 2.70 -40.41
N PHE A 128 -12.88 2.60 -41.08
CA PHE A 128 -11.95 1.50 -40.85
C PHE A 128 -11.29 1.56 -39.46
N ALA A 129 -10.96 2.77 -38.98
CA ALA A 129 -10.46 2.96 -37.62
C ALA A 129 -11.50 2.58 -36.56
N GLU A 130 -12.77 2.95 -36.77
CA GLU A 130 -13.89 2.59 -35.89
C GLU A 130 -14.14 1.08 -35.86
N ALA A 131 -14.14 0.42 -37.02
CA ALA A 131 -14.29 -1.03 -37.12
C ALA A 131 -13.15 -1.79 -36.39
N GLY A 132 -11.91 -1.28 -36.49
CA GLY A 132 -10.76 -1.82 -35.76
C GLY A 132 -10.86 -1.65 -34.24
N LEU A 133 -11.50 -0.59 -33.77
CA LEU A 133 -11.75 -0.35 -32.35
C LEU A 133 -12.90 -1.20 -31.79
N GLY A 134 -13.92 -1.52 -32.61
CA GLY A 134 -14.99 -2.45 -32.23
C GLY A 134 -14.48 -3.85 -31.84
N ALA A 135 -13.38 -4.30 -32.47
CA ALA A 135 -12.73 -5.57 -32.16
C ALA A 135 -11.91 -5.56 -30.85
N THR A 136 -11.55 -4.38 -30.32
CA THR A 136 -10.72 -4.25 -29.13
C THR A 136 -11.52 -3.62 -27.99
N ALA A 137 -12.11 -4.48 -27.14
CA ALA A 137 -13.00 -4.13 -26.05
C ALA A 137 -12.41 -3.22 -24.92
N GLY A 138 -11.18 -2.73 -25.07
CA GLY A 138 -10.46 -1.91 -24.09
C GLY A 138 -10.31 -0.42 -24.40
N ALA A 139 -10.76 0.06 -25.57
CA ALA A 139 -10.64 1.49 -25.91
C ALA A 139 -11.66 2.34 -25.11
N GLY A 140 -11.17 3.34 -24.39
CA GLY A 140 -12.00 4.29 -23.64
C GLY A 140 -12.93 5.10 -24.56
N GLU A 141 -14.04 5.59 -24.00
CA GLU A 141 -15.08 6.32 -24.75
C GLU A 141 -14.53 7.51 -25.53
N GLY A 142 -13.59 8.28 -24.94
CA GLY A 142 -12.92 9.38 -25.66
C GLY A 142 -12.11 8.94 -26.88
N VAL A 143 -11.48 7.76 -26.84
CA VAL A 143 -10.73 7.21 -27.99
C VAL A 143 -11.68 6.80 -29.10
N LYS A 144 -12.85 6.25 -28.74
CA LYS A 144 -13.91 5.91 -29.69
C LYS A 144 -14.48 7.16 -30.36
N HIS A 145 -14.73 8.22 -29.59
CA HIS A 145 -15.20 9.50 -30.14
C HIS A 145 -14.18 10.15 -31.08
N ILE A 146 -12.89 10.11 -30.76
CA ILE A 146 -11.84 10.67 -31.63
C ILE A 146 -11.71 9.88 -32.94
N ALA A 147 -11.84 8.54 -32.88
CA ALA A 147 -11.73 7.71 -34.07
C ALA A 147 -12.95 7.77 -34.98
N ALA A 148 -14.15 7.95 -34.41
CA ALA A 148 -15.38 8.17 -35.15
C ALA A 148 -15.56 9.62 -35.62
N ALA A 149 -14.71 10.54 -35.15
CA ALA A 149 -14.80 11.95 -35.51
C ALA A 149 -14.57 12.13 -37.02
N GLN A 150 -15.43 12.93 -37.64
CA GLN A 150 -15.28 13.29 -39.04
C GLN A 150 -14.05 14.18 -39.23
N PRO A 151 -13.32 14.05 -40.35
CA PRO A 151 -12.21 14.95 -40.65
C PRO A 151 -12.72 16.38 -40.77
N TRP A 152 -11.97 17.34 -40.22
CA TRP A 152 -12.34 18.75 -40.23
C TRP A 152 -12.44 19.30 -41.65
N THR A 153 -13.63 19.75 -42.05
CA THR A 153 -13.91 20.29 -43.40
C THR A 153 -13.84 21.81 -43.48
N GLY A 154 -13.39 22.49 -42.42
CA GLY A 154 -13.37 23.97 -42.33
C GLY A 154 -14.61 24.58 -41.68
N THR A 155 -15.69 23.82 -41.55
CA THR A 155 -16.91 24.19 -40.84
C THR A 155 -17.15 23.18 -39.72
N GLU A 156 -17.51 23.64 -38.52
CA GLU A 156 -17.89 22.73 -37.43
C GLU A 156 -19.19 21.99 -37.76
N SER A 157 -19.26 20.71 -37.41
CA SER A 157 -20.50 19.94 -37.48
C SER A 157 -21.47 20.47 -36.42
N THR A 158 -22.78 20.29 -36.64
CA THR A 158 -23.78 20.73 -35.65
C THR A 158 -23.62 20.02 -34.31
N GLU A 159 -23.21 18.76 -34.34
CA GLU A 159 -22.96 17.93 -33.16
C GLU A 159 -21.78 18.46 -32.35
N ASP A 160 -20.66 18.76 -33.02
CA ASP A 160 -19.47 19.34 -32.38
C ASP A 160 -19.74 20.76 -31.85
N ALA A 161 -20.52 21.56 -32.59
CA ALA A 161 -20.92 22.89 -32.15
C ALA A 161 -21.77 22.81 -30.87
N VAL A 162 -22.72 21.87 -30.80
CA VAL A 162 -23.54 21.64 -29.60
C VAL A 162 -22.69 21.10 -28.44
N LEU A 163 -21.77 20.17 -28.69
CA LEU A 163 -20.82 19.67 -27.69
C LEU A 163 -19.98 20.81 -27.11
N ARG A 164 -19.45 21.68 -27.97
CA ARG A 164 -18.72 22.88 -27.55
C ARG A 164 -19.59 23.81 -26.71
N MET A 165 -20.84 24.06 -27.12
CA MET A 165 -21.78 24.85 -26.32
C MET A 165 -22.09 24.21 -24.96
N LEU A 166 -22.18 22.88 -24.88
CA LEU A 166 -22.43 22.14 -23.63
C LEU A 166 -21.20 22.16 -22.70
N ASP A 167 -20.01 22.06 -23.27
CA ASP A 167 -18.75 22.17 -22.53
C ASP A 167 -18.51 23.61 -22.05
N ASP A 168 -18.76 24.60 -22.91
CA ASP A 168 -18.65 26.03 -22.60
C ASP A 168 -19.70 26.46 -21.55
N ALA A 169 -20.91 25.87 -21.56
CA ALA A 169 -21.93 26.10 -20.54
C ALA A 169 -21.47 25.64 -19.14
N ARG A 170 -20.55 24.66 -19.08
CA ARG A 170 -19.96 24.17 -17.84
C ARG A 170 -18.64 24.87 -17.57
N LYS A 171 -18.71 25.99 -16.85
CA LYS A 171 -17.50 26.70 -16.39
C LYS A 171 -16.60 25.74 -15.61
N PRO A 172 -15.35 25.48 -16.04
CA PRO A 172 -14.50 24.54 -15.36
C PRO A 172 -14.15 25.09 -13.97
N LEU A 173 -13.99 24.20 -12.99
CA LEU A 173 -13.65 24.58 -11.61
C LEU A 173 -12.44 25.51 -11.59
N LYS A 174 -12.44 26.48 -10.65
CA LYS A 174 -11.31 27.41 -10.49
C LYS A 174 -10.04 26.61 -10.22
N PRO A 175 -8.85 27.08 -10.64
CA PRO A 175 -7.59 26.36 -10.42
C PRO A 175 -7.32 25.95 -8.97
N GLN A 176 -7.90 26.67 -8.00
CA GLN A 176 -7.81 26.38 -6.56
C GLN A 176 -8.64 25.15 -6.15
N ASP A 177 -9.74 24.87 -6.85
CA ASP A 177 -10.71 23.80 -6.59
C ASP A 177 -10.45 22.54 -7.44
N ARG A 178 -9.55 22.65 -8.43
CA ARG A 178 -9.03 21.49 -9.17
C ARG A 178 -8.07 20.75 -8.24
N GLY A 179 -8.38 19.49 -7.91
CA GLY A 179 -7.57 18.65 -7.03
C GLY A 179 -6.08 18.77 -7.33
N LYS A 180 -5.28 19.12 -6.31
CA LYS A 180 -3.86 19.47 -6.46
C LYS A 180 -3.02 18.24 -6.80
N TYR A 181 -2.80 18.02 -8.09
CA TYR A 181 -1.57 17.40 -8.59
C TYR A 181 -1.07 18.22 -9.78
N GLN A 182 -0.34 19.29 -9.49
CA GLN A 182 0.57 19.89 -10.45
C GLN A 182 1.93 19.23 -10.22
N PRO A 183 2.45 18.41 -11.15
CA PRO A 183 3.87 18.06 -11.08
C PRO A 183 4.67 19.36 -11.10
N PRO A 184 5.69 19.52 -10.24
CA PRO A 184 6.51 20.72 -10.26
C PRO A 184 7.07 20.91 -11.68
N PRO A 185 7.13 22.14 -12.22
CA PRO A 185 7.71 22.40 -13.52
C PRO A 185 9.11 21.80 -13.58
N VAL A 186 9.27 20.72 -14.35
CA VAL A 186 10.55 20.06 -14.54
C VAL A 186 11.39 20.96 -15.44
N ASP A 187 12.29 21.69 -14.81
CA ASP A 187 13.22 22.62 -15.45
C ASP A 187 14.23 21.78 -16.27
N MET A 188 13.93 21.50 -17.55
CA MET A 188 14.74 20.63 -18.43
C MET A 188 16.10 21.22 -18.84
N ARG A 189 16.53 22.31 -18.21
CA ARG A 189 17.84 22.93 -18.44
C ARG A 189 18.92 22.10 -17.74
N LEU A 190 19.97 21.70 -18.45
CA LEU A 190 21.10 20.98 -17.87
C LEU A 190 21.77 21.84 -16.79
N LYS A 191 21.51 21.52 -15.51
CA LYS A 191 22.19 22.18 -14.39
C LYS A 191 23.55 21.52 -14.18
N ARG A 192 24.61 22.33 -14.14
CA ARG A 192 25.94 21.89 -13.74
C ARG A 192 25.85 21.38 -12.30
N GLY A 193 26.31 20.15 -12.07
CA GLY A 193 26.37 19.58 -10.73
C GLY A 193 27.20 20.44 -9.76
N PRO A 194 27.03 20.26 -8.44
CA PRO A 194 27.74 21.04 -7.44
C PRO A 194 29.27 20.93 -7.62
N VAL A 195 29.96 22.06 -7.53
CA VAL A 195 31.42 22.13 -7.68
C VAL A 195 32.06 21.41 -6.48
N GLN A 196 32.71 20.27 -6.73
CA GLN A 196 33.40 19.53 -5.67
C GLN A 196 34.71 20.23 -5.29
N SER A 197 34.97 20.31 -3.98
CA SER A 197 36.21 20.87 -3.46
C SER A 197 37.42 20.02 -3.90
N PRO A 198 38.62 20.60 -4.03
CA PRO A 198 39.83 19.83 -4.37
C PRO A 198 40.09 18.67 -3.40
N GLY A 199 39.81 18.87 -2.10
CA GLY A 199 39.91 17.83 -1.08
C GLY A 199 38.92 16.67 -1.30
N GLN A 200 37.65 16.96 -1.61
CA GLN A 200 36.67 15.93 -1.95
C GLN A 200 37.01 15.20 -3.26
N ARG A 201 37.61 15.89 -4.23
CA ARG A 201 38.13 15.24 -5.46
C ARG A 201 39.27 14.28 -5.16
N ALA A 202 40.22 14.69 -4.31
CA ALA A 202 41.33 13.81 -3.90
C ALA A 202 40.85 12.63 -3.06
N ALA A 203 39.90 12.84 -2.13
CA ALA A 203 39.30 11.78 -1.33
C ALA A 203 38.53 10.78 -2.21
N SER A 204 37.62 11.27 -3.06
CA SER A 204 36.88 10.39 -3.98
C SER A 204 37.77 9.67 -4.99
N ALA A 205 38.89 10.27 -5.42
CA ALA A 205 39.88 9.59 -6.26
C ALA A 205 40.62 8.50 -5.49
N ARG A 206 41.00 8.75 -4.23
CA ARG A 206 41.60 7.75 -3.34
C ARG A 206 40.64 6.59 -3.06
N ASP A 207 39.37 6.88 -2.80
CA ASP A 207 38.33 5.88 -2.56
C ASP A 207 38.07 5.04 -3.82
N ARG A 208 38.04 5.66 -5.00
CA ARG A 208 37.91 4.92 -6.28
C ARG A 208 39.15 4.07 -6.57
N ALA A 209 40.35 4.57 -6.25
CA ALA A 209 41.59 3.83 -6.40
C ALA A 209 41.69 2.67 -5.40
N SER A 210 41.20 2.84 -4.17
CA SER A 210 41.19 1.78 -3.16
C SER A 210 40.18 0.68 -3.50
N VAL A 211 39.02 1.02 -4.08
CA VAL A 211 38.08 0.03 -4.65
C VAL A 211 38.74 -0.79 -5.75
N TYR A 212 39.58 -0.16 -6.59
CA TYR A 212 40.31 -0.88 -7.64
C TYR A 212 41.46 -1.73 -7.10
N ALA A 213 42.15 -1.26 -6.07
CA ALA A 213 43.19 -2.01 -5.37
C ALA A 213 42.60 -3.20 -4.58
N GLY A 214 41.40 -3.03 -4.02
CA GLY A 214 40.64 -4.06 -3.32
C GLY A 214 40.10 -5.18 -4.22
N LEU A 215 40.04 -4.95 -5.54
CA LEU A 215 39.67 -5.96 -6.54
C LEU A 215 40.81 -6.96 -6.85
N GLY A 216 41.73 -7.19 -5.90
CA GLY A 216 42.65 -8.33 -5.92
C GLY A 216 43.82 -8.28 -6.92
N MET A 217 44.06 -7.16 -7.60
CA MET A 217 45.10 -7.08 -8.66
C MET A 217 46.56 -7.16 -8.17
N LYS A 218 46.82 -7.08 -6.85
CA LYS A 218 48.18 -6.97 -6.28
C LYS A 218 48.47 -7.88 -5.08
N GLY A 219 47.60 -8.87 -4.80
CA GLY A 219 47.87 -9.92 -3.82
C GLY A 219 48.66 -11.08 -4.46
N SER A 220 49.39 -11.87 -3.68
CA SER A 220 50.29 -12.97 -4.11
C SER A 220 49.63 -14.18 -4.79
N LYS A 221 48.33 -14.09 -5.11
CA LYS A 221 47.61 -14.88 -6.12
C LYS A 221 46.86 -13.89 -7.02
N GLY A 222 47.62 -13.07 -7.74
CA GLY A 222 47.08 -12.23 -8.81
C GLY A 222 46.57 -13.15 -9.93
N LEU A 223 45.59 -12.65 -10.69
CA LEU A 223 45.12 -13.28 -11.92
C LEU A 223 46.30 -13.85 -12.72
N SER A 224 46.14 -15.05 -13.29
CA SER A 224 47.18 -15.67 -14.10
C SER A 224 47.64 -14.71 -15.20
N ASP A 225 48.87 -14.84 -15.70
CA ASP A 225 49.36 -13.94 -16.75
C ASP A 225 48.41 -13.96 -17.98
N GLU A 226 47.77 -15.10 -18.23
CA GLU A 226 46.72 -15.28 -19.24
C GLU A 226 45.45 -14.48 -18.92
N GLU A 227 44.90 -14.59 -17.71
CA GLU A 227 43.75 -13.80 -17.27
C GLU A 227 44.05 -12.29 -17.27
N ARG A 228 45.29 -11.92 -16.98
CA ARG A 228 45.76 -10.53 -17.00
C ARG A 228 45.88 -9.99 -18.42
N GLU A 229 46.28 -10.83 -19.37
CA GLU A 229 46.31 -10.48 -20.80
C GLU A 229 44.91 -10.42 -21.40
N GLU A 230 44.01 -11.33 -21.03
CA GLU A 230 42.60 -11.25 -21.39
C GLU A 230 41.96 -9.98 -20.85
N MET A 231 42.25 -9.63 -19.59
CA MET A 231 41.77 -8.38 -19.02
C MET A 231 42.36 -7.16 -19.72
N LYS A 232 43.66 -7.17 -20.06
CA LYS A 232 44.28 -6.11 -20.87
C LYS A 232 43.64 -6.03 -22.26
N ARG A 233 43.28 -7.15 -22.86
CA ARG A 233 42.60 -7.23 -24.16
C ARG A 233 41.19 -6.65 -24.06
N GLU A 234 40.40 -7.03 -23.06
CA GLU A 234 39.07 -6.47 -22.79
C GLU A 234 39.12 -4.96 -22.50
N PHE A 235 40.14 -4.49 -21.77
CA PHE A 235 40.37 -3.06 -21.55
C PHE A 235 40.76 -2.36 -22.85
N LYS A 236 41.67 -2.94 -23.63
CA LYS A 236 42.08 -2.39 -24.92
C LYS A 236 40.90 -2.31 -25.88
N GLU A 237 40.08 -3.36 -25.96
CA GLU A 237 38.86 -3.42 -26.76
C GLU A 237 37.90 -2.31 -26.33
N ARG A 238 37.59 -2.14 -25.04
CA ARG A 238 36.72 -1.05 -24.54
C ARG A 238 37.20 0.37 -24.88
N PHE A 239 38.51 0.56 -25.06
CA PHE A 239 39.10 1.86 -25.41
C PHE A 239 39.45 2.00 -26.90
N GLN A 240 39.21 0.97 -27.73
CA GLN A 240 39.28 1.13 -29.18
C GLN A 240 38.17 2.10 -29.65
N PRO A 241 38.46 2.99 -30.60
CA PRO A 241 37.52 4.02 -31.05
C PRO A 241 36.20 3.47 -31.64
N GLY A 242 36.10 2.18 -31.98
CA GLY A 242 34.85 1.52 -32.38
C GLY A 242 34.01 0.90 -31.23
N ALA A 243 34.63 0.50 -30.12
CA ALA A 243 33.96 -0.20 -29.02
C ALA A 243 33.26 0.74 -28.01
N ARG A 244 33.57 2.04 -28.07
CA ARG A 244 32.82 3.05 -27.31
C ARG A 244 31.42 3.31 -27.86
N SER A 245 31.11 2.79 -29.04
CA SER A 245 29.73 2.71 -29.51
C SER A 245 29.03 1.55 -28.79
N MET A 246 28.52 1.81 -27.58
CA MET A 246 27.51 0.93 -27.02
C MET A 246 26.38 0.83 -28.05
N PRO A 247 25.93 -0.38 -28.46
CA PRO A 247 24.87 -0.48 -29.43
C PRO A 247 23.62 0.20 -28.87
N VAL A 248 23.21 1.29 -29.52
CA VAL A 248 22.05 2.09 -29.12
C VAL A 248 20.74 1.32 -29.41
N SER A 249 20.80 0.23 -30.18
CA SER A 249 19.66 -0.61 -30.51
C SER A 249 19.49 -1.79 -29.52
N PRO A 250 18.24 -2.12 -29.13
CA PRO A 250 17.96 -3.28 -28.28
C PRO A 250 18.41 -4.61 -28.91
N SER A 251 18.47 -4.68 -30.24
CA SER A 251 18.98 -5.84 -30.98
C SER A 251 20.49 -6.01 -30.82
N GLY A 252 21.27 -4.92 -30.78
CA GLY A 252 22.71 -5.00 -30.59
C GLY A 252 23.09 -5.34 -29.14
N LEU A 253 22.31 -4.87 -28.16
CA LEU A 253 22.42 -5.30 -26.77
C LEU A 253 22.10 -6.79 -26.59
N ALA A 254 21.07 -7.29 -27.28
CA ALA A 254 20.73 -8.71 -27.28
C ALA A 254 21.82 -9.57 -27.92
N ALA A 255 22.44 -9.12 -29.02
CA ALA A 255 23.56 -9.83 -29.65
C ALA A 255 24.79 -9.90 -28.72
N LEU A 256 25.16 -8.81 -28.05
CA LEU A 256 26.24 -8.82 -27.05
C LEU A 256 25.89 -9.67 -25.82
N ALA A 257 24.63 -9.69 -25.41
CA ALA A 257 24.18 -10.55 -24.31
C ALA A 257 24.30 -12.02 -24.70
N ASN A 258 23.87 -12.39 -25.91
CA ASN A 258 23.96 -13.75 -26.42
C ASN A 258 25.42 -14.21 -26.57
N GLU A 259 26.30 -13.36 -27.10
CA GLU A 259 27.74 -13.65 -27.20
C GLU A 259 28.36 -13.88 -25.81
N ARG A 260 27.97 -13.09 -24.82
CA ARG A 260 28.41 -13.28 -23.43
C ARG A 260 27.84 -14.55 -22.80
N ILE A 261 26.59 -14.88 -23.10
CA ILE A 261 25.96 -16.12 -22.64
C ILE A 261 26.67 -17.32 -23.27
N GLU A 262 26.95 -17.30 -24.57
CA GLU A 262 27.69 -18.35 -25.28
C GLU A 262 29.11 -18.52 -24.76
N ASN A 263 29.83 -17.41 -24.52
CA ASN A 263 31.17 -17.44 -23.93
C ASN A 263 31.17 -17.94 -22.48
N ALA A 264 30.10 -17.69 -21.71
CA ALA A 264 29.96 -18.23 -20.35
C ALA A 264 29.53 -19.72 -20.36
N ILE A 265 28.75 -20.15 -21.36
CA ILE A 265 28.42 -21.57 -21.61
C ILE A 265 29.68 -22.34 -22.00
N SER A 266 30.51 -21.79 -22.88
CA SER A 266 31.76 -22.42 -23.32
C SER A 266 32.77 -22.55 -22.18
N ARG A 267 32.82 -21.55 -21.28
CA ARG A 267 33.58 -21.59 -20.01
C ARG A 267 32.98 -22.54 -18.96
N GLY A 268 31.81 -23.14 -19.22
CA GLY A 268 31.17 -24.10 -18.32
C GLY A 268 30.51 -23.49 -17.09
N GLN A 269 30.39 -22.17 -17.01
CA GLN A 269 29.86 -21.47 -15.82
C GLN A 269 28.38 -21.79 -15.51
N PHE A 270 27.63 -22.29 -16.50
CA PHE A 270 26.24 -22.71 -16.33
C PHE A 270 26.05 -24.14 -15.78
N LYS A 271 27.12 -24.93 -15.67
CA LYS A 271 27.03 -26.33 -15.21
C LYS A 271 26.88 -26.44 -13.69
N ASP A 272 27.49 -25.53 -12.92
CA ASP A 272 27.49 -25.54 -11.46
C ASP A 272 26.65 -24.42 -10.84
N LEU A 273 25.54 -24.04 -11.49
CA LEU A 273 24.60 -23.09 -10.91
C LEU A 273 23.74 -23.82 -9.86
N PRO A 274 23.75 -23.42 -8.57
CA PRO A 274 22.82 -23.97 -7.60
C PRO A 274 21.41 -23.60 -8.05
N ARG A 275 20.63 -24.62 -8.44
CA ARG A 275 19.23 -24.43 -8.80
C ARG A 275 18.52 -23.80 -7.59
N GLY A 276 17.84 -22.68 -7.80
CA GLY A 276 17.17 -21.95 -6.73
C GLY A 276 16.27 -22.88 -5.90
N LYS A 277 16.26 -22.70 -4.58
CA LYS A 277 15.35 -23.42 -3.69
C LYS A 277 13.93 -23.30 -4.22
N SER A 278 13.20 -24.40 -4.28
CA SER A 278 11.78 -24.39 -4.63
C SER A 278 11.07 -23.40 -3.72
N MET A 279 10.43 -22.38 -4.30
CA MET A 279 9.64 -21.44 -3.53
C MET A 279 8.60 -22.22 -2.72
N GLU A 280 8.60 -22.07 -1.41
CA GLU A 280 7.63 -22.72 -0.52
C GLU A 280 6.23 -22.25 -0.93
N ARG A 281 5.48 -23.15 -1.56
CA ARG A 281 4.08 -22.95 -1.86
C ARG A 281 3.31 -23.24 -0.58
N ASP A 282 2.52 -22.28 -0.11
CA ASP A 282 1.76 -22.52 1.11
C ASP A 282 0.76 -23.64 0.86
N PRO A 283 0.69 -24.65 1.74
CA PRO A 283 -0.29 -25.73 1.65
C PRO A 283 -1.73 -25.22 1.80
N ARG A 284 -1.92 -23.98 2.27
CA ARG A 284 -3.23 -23.33 2.38
C ARG A 284 -3.71 -22.71 1.06
N ALA A 285 -2.83 -22.52 0.09
CA ALA A 285 -3.17 -22.00 -1.24
C ALA A 285 -4.05 -23.00 -2.03
N ASP A 286 -3.86 -24.29 -1.77
CA ASP A 286 -4.55 -25.37 -2.47
C ASP A 286 -5.81 -25.84 -1.68
N ASN A 287 -6.23 -25.07 -0.64
CA ASN A 287 -7.44 -25.37 0.11
C ASN A 287 -8.69 -24.93 -0.67
N PRO A 288 -9.60 -25.85 -1.07
CA PRO A 288 -10.79 -25.54 -1.86
C PRO A 288 -11.85 -24.74 -1.10
N PHE A 289 -11.76 -24.63 0.22
CA PHE A 289 -12.73 -23.90 1.06
C PHE A 289 -12.36 -22.44 1.31
N ILE A 290 -11.21 -21.98 0.82
CA ILE A 290 -10.82 -20.57 0.89
C ILE A 290 -10.75 -20.07 -0.54
N ASP A 291 -11.55 -19.06 -0.86
CA ASP A 291 -11.48 -18.45 -2.18
C ASP A 291 -10.08 -17.89 -2.43
N THR A 292 -9.57 -18.05 -3.65
CA THR A 292 -8.24 -17.58 -4.04
C THR A 292 -8.04 -16.08 -3.74
N THR A 293 -9.11 -15.29 -3.83
CA THR A 293 -9.14 -13.87 -3.45
C THR A 293 -8.95 -13.65 -1.95
N GLU A 294 -9.68 -14.38 -1.10
CA GLU A 294 -9.54 -14.30 0.36
C GLU A 294 -8.17 -14.78 0.83
N TYR A 295 -7.68 -15.86 0.23
CA TYR A 295 -6.35 -16.37 0.49
C TYR A 295 -5.27 -15.33 0.11
N ILE A 296 -5.33 -14.75 -1.08
CA ILE A 296 -4.38 -13.71 -1.51
C ILE A 296 -4.51 -12.46 -0.64
N MET A 297 -5.74 -12.03 -0.31
CA MET A 297 -5.98 -10.89 0.57
C MET A 297 -5.40 -11.11 1.96
N ASN A 298 -5.69 -12.24 2.61
CA ASN A 298 -5.15 -12.60 3.92
C ASN A 298 -3.63 -12.73 3.88
N ARG A 299 -3.06 -13.24 2.78
CA ARG A 299 -1.62 -13.33 2.59
C ARG A 299 -0.98 -11.96 2.38
N MET A 300 -1.65 -11.04 1.69
CA MET A 300 -1.19 -9.65 1.56
C MET A 300 -1.24 -8.93 2.91
N ILE A 301 -2.31 -9.12 3.70
CA ILE A 301 -2.42 -8.59 5.07
C ILE A 301 -1.26 -9.10 5.94
N GLN A 302 -0.96 -10.39 5.89
CA GLN A 302 0.14 -11.01 6.67
C GLN A 302 1.54 -10.65 6.17
N ARG A 303 1.74 -10.46 4.86
CA ARG A 303 3.07 -10.17 4.28
C ARG A 303 3.42 -8.69 4.28
N GLN A 304 2.43 -7.82 4.15
CA GLN A 304 2.64 -6.37 4.05
C GLN A 304 2.32 -5.65 5.37
N ASP A 305 1.90 -6.39 6.40
CA ASP A 305 1.40 -5.85 7.69
C ASP A 305 0.35 -4.74 7.50
N ILE A 306 -0.40 -4.78 6.38
CA ILE A 306 -1.42 -3.77 6.08
C ILE A 306 -2.68 -4.15 6.82
N VAL A 307 -2.87 -3.47 7.93
CA VAL A 307 -4.07 -3.57 8.75
C VAL A 307 -5.15 -2.67 8.14
N PRO A 308 -6.38 -3.16 7.89
CA PRO A 308 -7.49 -2.32 7.49
C PRO A 308 -7.59 -1.06 8.36
N PRO A 309 -7.87 0.12 7.77
CA PRO A 309 -7.76 1.40 8.48
C PRO A 309 -8.66 1.49 9.73
N TRP A 310 -9.81 0.81 9.73
CA TRP A 310 -10.68 0.75 10.90
C TRP A 310 -10.06 -0.08 12.05
N ILE A 311 -9.24 -1.09 11.77
CA ILE A 311 -8.52 -1.87 12.78
C ILE A 311 -7.36 -1.05 13.36
N GLU A 312 -6.67 -0.22 12.56
CA GLU A 312 -5.70 0.75 13.10
C GLU A 312 -6.37 1.68 14.12
N LYS A 313 -7.54 2.24 13.76
CA LYS A 313 -8.36 3.05 14.66
C LYS A 313 -8.87 2.26 15.87
N GLN A 314 -9.15 0.97 15.72
CA GLN A 314 -9.48 0.09 16.84
C GLN A 314 -8.32 -0.04 17.82
N GLN A 315 -7.10 -0.23 17.31
CA GLN A 315 -5.89 -0.33 18.12
C GLN A 315 -5.59 1.00 18.80
N GLU A 316 -5.72 2.12 18.09
CA GLU A 316 -5.60 3.46 18.67
C GLU A 316 -6.60 3.68 19.80
N LEU A 317 -7.88 3.37 19.58
CA LEU A 317 -8.92 3.48 20.60
C LEU A 317 -8.63 2.59 21.80
N SER A 318 -8.18 1.36 21.58
CA SER A 318 -7.85 0.42 22.65
C SER A 318 -6.63 0.87 23.45
N LYS A 319 -5.58 1.37 22.79
CA LYS A 319 -4.39 1.94 23.41
C LYS A 319 -4.74 3.19 24.21
N ALA A 320 -5.50 4.12 23.63
CA ALA A 320 -5.91 5.35 24.29
C ALA A 320 -6.79 5.07 25.51
N ALA A 321 -7.76 4.15 25.40
CA ALA A 321 -8.60 3.74 26.51
C ALA A 321 -7.79 3.06 27.61
N ARG A 322 -6.81 2.22 27.27
CA ARG A 322 -5.91 1.59 28.24
C ARG A 322 -5.11 2.64 29.01
N VAL A 323 -4.46 3.57 28.31
CA VAL A 323 -3.67 4.64 28.94
C VAL A 323 -4.54 5.51 29.86
N PHE A 324 -5.74 5.88 29.41
CA PHE A 324 -6.69 6.62 30.24
C PHE A 324 -7.07 5.85 31.51
N ARG A 325 -7.46 4.58 31.38
CA ARG A 325 -7.85 3.72 32.51
C ARG A 325 -6.70 3.43 33.46
N GLU A 326 -5.49 3.23 32.96
CA GLU A 326 -4.30 3.04 33.79
C GLU A 326 -3.98 4.29 34.59
N ARG A 327 -4.03 5.47 33.97
CA ARG A 327 -3.82 6.73 34.66
C ARG A 327 -4.90 6.95 35.72
N LEU A 328 -6.17 6.82 35.35
CA LEU A 328 -7.29 7.04 36.25
C LEU A 328 -7.24 6.08 37.44
N ARG A 329 -6.93 4.79 37.20
CA ARG A 329 -6.71 3.81 38.28
C ARG A 329 -5.54 4.20 39.18
N ASN A 330 -4.40 4.60 38.62
CA ASN A 330 -3.22 4.97 39.40
C ASN A 330 -3.44 6.24 40.22
N ASP A 331 -4.07 7.26 39.65
CA ASP A 331 -4.33 8.55 40.31
C ASP A 331 -5.32 8.34 41.46
N TRP A 332 -6.42 7.62 41.22
CA TRP A 332 -7.38 7.26 42.25
C TRP A 332 -6.77 6.38 43.35
N LYS A 333 -6.08 5.29 42.97
CA LYS A 333 -5.37 4.39 43.89
C LYS A 333 -4.44 5.18 44.81
N ARG A 334 -3.66 6.11 44.25
CA ARG A 334 -2.76 6.98 45.02
C ARG A 334 -3.47 7.94 45.95
N HIS A 335 -4.61 8.49 45.53
CA HIS A 335 -5.42 9.40 46.33
C HIS A 335 -6.09 8.65 47.49
N ALA A 336 -6.84 7.59 47.19
CA ALA A 336 -7.55 6.78 48.17
C ALA A 336 -6.62 6.19 49.24
N ALA A 337 -5.45 5.63 48.86
CA ALA A 337 -4.49 5.14 49.84
C ALA A 337 -3.91 6.25 50.73
N ARG A 338 -3.75 7.48 50.23
CA ARG A 338 -3.33 8.63 51.05
C ARG A 338 -4.42 9.07 52.01
N MET A 339 -5.67 9.11 51.55
CA MET A 339 -6.81 9.49 52.37
C MET A 339 -7.04 8.47 53.47
N ILE A 340 -7.07 7.17 53.16
CA ILE A 340 -7.26 6.13 54.20
C ILE A 340 -6.14 6.18 55.25
N ALA A 341 -4.89 6.45 54.83
CA ALA A 341 -3.76 6.60 55.74
C ALA A 341 -3.78 7.91 56.55
N SER A 342 -4.30 9.01 56.00
CA SER A 342 -4.36 10.32 56.70
C SER A 342 -5.37 10.32 57.85
N HIS A 343 -6.38 9.45 57.81
CA HIS A 343 -7.34 9.23 58.89
C HIS A 343 -6.74 8.54 60.12
N GLY A 344 -5.44 8.17 60.10
CA GLY A 344 -4.72 7.62 61.24
C GLY A 344 -5.05 6.17 61.61
N GLY A 345 -4.39 5.66 62.66
CA GLY A 345 -4.55 4.30 63.19
C GLY A 345 -3.37 3.36 62.90
N SER A 346 -3.41 2.15 63.47
CA SER A 346 -2.44 1.08 63.17
C SER A 346 -2.56 0.63 61.71
N LEU A 347 -1.50 0.01 61.17
CA LEU A 347 -1.50 -0.50 59.79
C LEU A 347 -2.65 -1.49 59.54
N GLU A 348 -2.90 -2.39 60.50
CA GLU A 348 -4.00 -3.36 60.42
C GLU A 348 -5.36 -2.69 60.40
N HIS A 349 -5.55 -1.61 61.16
CA HIS A 349 -6.81 -0.85 61.16
C HIS A 349 -7.02 -0.12 59.83
N GLN A 350 -5.96 0.43 59.23
CA GLN A 350 -6.02 1.04 57.90
C GLN A 350 -6.35 0.00 56.81
N MET A 351 -5.78 -1.20 56.91
CA MET A 351 -6.07 -2.32 56.01
C MET A 351 -7.53 -2.79 56.16
N LYS A 352 -8.03 -2.95 57.39
CA LYS A 352 -9.44 -3.30 57.66
C LYS A 352 -10.40 -2.26 57.07
N ARG A 353 -10.14 -0.97 57.30
CA ARG A 353 -10.94 0.12 56.70
C ARG A 353 -10.96 0.05 55.17
N ALA A 354 -9.82 -0.21 54.54
CA ALA A 354 -9.76 -0.38 53.09
C ALA A 354 -10.55 -1.61 52.61
N GLN A 355 -10.52 -2.72 53.35
CA GLN A 355 -11.31 -3.92 53.07
C GLN A 355 -12.82 -3.66 53.25
N ASP A 356 -13.21 -2.88 54.24
CA ASP A 356 -14.61 -2.55 54.50
C ASP A 356 -15.18 -1.64 53.40
N HIS A 357 -14.41 -0.64 52.95
CA HIS A 357 -14.76 0.12 51.74
C HIS A 357 -14.79 -0.77 50.49
N ALA A 358 -13.88 -1.73 50.35
CA ALA A 358 -13.91 -2.66 49.23
C ALA A 358 -15.15 -3.56 49.23
N ALA A 359 -15.60 -4.02 50.41
CA ALA A 359 -16.84 -4.76 50.57
C ALA A 359 -18.06 -3.88 50.23
N ALA A 360 -18.09 -2.62 50.69
CA ALA A 360 -19.14 -1.67 50.35
C ALA A 360 -19.22 -1.38 48.84
N GLU A 361 -18.07 -1.26 48.17
CA GLU A 361 -18.01 -1.08 46.70
C GLU A 361 -18.52 -2.30 45.94
N GLN A 362 -18.24 -3.52 46.41
CA GLN A 362 -18.74 -4.73 45.77
C GLN A 362 -20.27 -4.82 45.81
N LEU A 363 -20.89 -4.33 46.90
CA LEU A 363 -22.34 -4.26 47.03
C LEU A 363 -22.95 -3.16 46.15
N HIS A 364 -22.34 -1.98 46.12
CA HIS A 364 -22.85 -0.84 45.35
C HIS A 364 -22.61 -1.00 43.84
N ASN A 365 -21.45 -1.51 43.44
CA ASN A 365 -21.07 -1.73 42.05
C ASN A 365 -20.47 -3.14 41.88
N PRO A 366 -21.30 -4.17 41.68
CA PRO A 366 -20.80 -5.51 41.46
C PRO A 366 -19.95 -5.53 40.20
N ARG A 367 -18.71 -6.05 40.32
CA ARG A 367 -17.82 -6.20 39.18
C ARG A 367 -18.50 -7.08 38.14
N GLN A 368 -18.74 -6.53 36.95
CA GLN A 368 -19.12 -7.35 35.81
C GLN A 368 -17.89 -8.21 35.46
N ARG A 369 -17.93 -9.49 35.84
CA ARG A 369 -16.95 -10.46 35.31
C ARG A 369 -16.98 -10.35 33.80
N GLY A 370 -15.82 -10.19 33.18
CA GLY A 370 -15.73 -10.10 31.73
C GLY A 370 -16.48 -11.28 31.12
N ALA A 371 -17.25 -11.06 30.06
CA ALA A 371 -18.09 -12.09 29.45
C ALA A 371 -17.32 -13.37 29.03
N GLU A 372 -15.99 -13.35 29.02
CA GLU A 372 -15.11 -14.52 28.87
C GLU A 372 -15.11 -15.48 30.08
N GLN A 373 -15.58 -15.05 31.25
CA GLN A 373 -15.67 -15.85 32.49
C GLN A 373 -17.12 -16.18 32.87
N LEU A 374 -18.09 -15.82 32.03
CA LEU A 374 -19.40 -16.45 32.07
C LEU A 374 -19.21 -17.84 31.48
N ALA A 375 -18.98 -18.83 32.34
CA ALA A 375 -19.01 -20.23 31.95
C ALA A 375 -20.36 -20.49 31.26
N VAL A 376 -20.36 -20.53 29.92
CA VAL A 376 -21.49 -21.03 29.14
C VAL A 376 -21.75 -22.43 29.69
N PRO A 377 -22.96 -22.74 30.24
CA PRO A 377 -23.26 -24.08 30.72
C PRO A 377 -22.98 -25.07 29.60
N SER A 378 -21.97 -25.94 29.79
CA SER A 378 -21.36 -26.76 28.73
C SER A 378 -22.22 -27.94 28.26
N ASN A 379 -23.55 -27.81 28.30
CA ASN A 379 -24.48 -28.93 28.15
C ASN A 379 -24.88 -29.24 26.70
N SER A 380 -24.16 -28.81 25.65
CA SER A 380 -24.65 -29.07 24.27
C SER A 380 -23.68 -29.50 23.16
N THR A 381 -22.37 -29.66 23.35
CA THR A 381 -21.54 -30.21 22.24
C THR A 381 -20.39 -31.09 22.71
N ASP A 382 -20.53 -32.41 22.53
CA ASP A 382 -19.49 -33.42 22.71
C ASP A 382 -18.49 -33.41 21.55
N HIS A 383 -17.68 -32.36 21.43
CA HIS A 383 -16.58 -32.30 20.46
C HIS A 383 -15.23 -32.59 21.16
N PRO A 384 -14.36 -33.47 20.62
CA PRO A 384 -13.10 -33.88 21.29
C PRO A 384 -12.11 -32.73 21.55
N VAL A 385 -12.23 -31.61 20.83
CA VAL A 385 -11.44 -30.39 21.07
C VAL A 385 -11.92 -29.65 22.32
N MET A 386 -13.22 -29.69 22.62
CA MET A 386 -13.82 -29.09 23.82
C MET A 386 -13.50 -29.93 25.07
N ALA A 387 -13.37 -31.25 24.93
CA ALA A 387 -12.95 -32.14 26.02
C ALA A 387 -11.49 -31.86 26.48
N LYS A 388 -10.57 -31.62 25.54
CA LYS A 388 -9.17 -31.27 25.89
C LYS A 388 -9.04 -29.87 26.51
N LEU A 389 -10.02 -28.99 26.28
CA LEU A 389 -10.10 -27.70 26.96
C LEU A 389 -10.60 -27.85 28.42
N ARG A 390 -11.43 -28.87 28.72
CA ARG A 390 -11.85 -29.22 30.10
C ARG A 390 -10.66 -29.66 30.98
N GLU A 391 -9.68 -30.34 30.41
CA GLU A 391 -8.52 -30.87 31.16
C GLU A 391 -7.40 -29.82 31.41
N ARG A 392 -7.37 -28.75 30.60
CA ARG A 392 -6.35 -27.68 30.69
C ARG A 392 -6.80 -26.45 31.48
N ALA A 393 -8.08 -26.34 31.82
CA ALA A 393 -8.53 -25.34 32.77
C ALA A 393 -8.03 -25.75 34.16
N PRO A 394 -7.28 -24.90 34.90
CA PRO A 394 -7.04 -25.18 36.30
C PRO A 394 -8.41 -25.28 36.97
N VAL A 395 -8.61 -26.34 37.76
CA VAL A 395 -9.72 -26.46 38.70
C VAL A 395 -9.53 -25.37 39.76
N ILE A 396 -9.85 -24.13 39.40
CA ILE A 396 -10.15 -23.08 40.37
C ILE A 396 -11.65 -23.21 40.62
N GLY A 397 -11.99 -24.31 41.29
CA GLY A 397 -13.21 -24.40 42.09
C GLY A 397 -12.99 -23.58 43.36
N GLU A 398 -12.82 -22.27 43.22
CA GLU A 398 -12.91 -21.33 44.31
C GLU A 398 -13.84 -20.20 43.87
N GLU A 399 -15.14 -20.50 43.90
CA GLU A 399 -16.18 -19.49 44.10
C GLU A 399 -17.03 -19.93 45.30
N PRO A 400 -17.41 -19.04 46.23
CA PRO A 400 -16.63 -17.97 46.82
C PRO A 400 -16.64 -18.14 48.35
N GLN A 401 -15.49 -18.46 48.97
CA GLN A 401 -15.36 -18.29 50.42
C GLN A 401 -15.52 -16.81 50.85
N ALA A 402 -15.53 -15.87 49.90
CA ALA A 402 -15.91 -14.47 50.16
C ALA A 402 -17.40 -14.27 50.51
N ALA A 403 -18.30 -15.16 50.08
CA ALA A 403 -19.72 -15.08 50.44
C ALA A 403 -20.00 -15.71 51.82
N GLU A 404 -19.29 -16.78 52.19
CA GLU A 404 -19.40 -17.36 53.54
C GLU A 404 -18.72 -16.51 54.62
N VAL A 405 -17.70 -15.71 54.28
CA VAL A 405 -17.08 -14.74 55.20
C VAL A 405 -17.96 -13.49 55.44
N GLN A 406 -18.96 -13.22 54.60
CA GLN A 406 -19.90 -12.10 54.79
C GLN A 406 -21.01 -12.39 55.81
N ALA A 407 -21.27 -13.67 56.13
CA ALA A 407 -22.38 -14.06 57.01
C ALA A 407 -22.07 -13.91 58.52
N LEU A 408 -20.86 -13.51 58.91
CA LEU A 408 -20.42 -13.38 60.31
C LEU A 408 -19.86 -11.98 60.64
N ARG A 409 -20.35 -10.92 59.98
CA ARG A 409 -19.97 -9.53 60.26
C ARG A 409 -21.15 -8.81 60.93
N ASP A 410 -21.05 -8.58 62.25
CA ASP A 410 -22.10 -7.94 63.06
C ASP A 410 -22.11 -6.38 62.94
N GLU A 411 -21.12 -5.78 62.29
CA GLU A 411 -20.99 -4.32 62.12
C GLU A 411 -21.51 -3.85 60.74
N PRO A 412 -22.30 -2.76 60.68
CA PRO A 412 -22.78 -2.21 59.42
C PRO A 412 -21.61 -1.69 58.57
N LEU A 413 -21.58 -2.09 57.29
CA LEU A 413 -20.53 -1.66 56.37
C LEU A 413 -20.56 -0.14 56.16
N PRO A 414 -19.40 0.52 56.08
CA PRO A 414 -19.32 1.94 55.78
C PRO A 414 -19.79 2.22 54.34
N PRO A 415 -20.19 3.46 54.02
CA PRO A 415 -20.54 3.82 52.66
C PRO A 415 -19.35 3.66 51.69
N PRO A 416 -19.63 3.51 50.38
CA PRO A 416 -18.60 3.47 49.33
C PRO A 416 -17.69 4.71 49.41
N PHE A 417 -16.39 4.51 49.17
CA PHE A 417 -15.40 5.57 49.31
C PHE A 417 -15.44 6.49 48.07
N ARG A 418 -15.92 7.73 48.25
CA ARG A 418 -16.06 8.75 47.20
C ARG A 418 -15.64 10.12 47.71
N ASP A 419 -14.73 10.78 46.99
CA ASP A 419 -14.20 12.09 47.35
C ASP A 419 -14.58 13.13 46.28
N SER A 420 -15.51 14.04 46.62
CA SER A 420 -15.99 15.07 45.68
C SER A 420 -14.91 16.07 45.27
N ASP A 421 -13.94 16.32 46.14
CA ASP A 421 -12.89 17.29 45.89
C ASP A 421 -11.86 16.78 44.88
N TRP A 422 -11.58 15.47 44.92
CA TRP A 422 -10.76 14.80 43.92
C TRP A 422 -11.44 14.80 42.55
N GLU A 423 -12.73 14.45 42.51
CA GLU A 423 -13.51 14.47 41.27
C GLU A 423 -13.51 15.86 40.62
N ARG A 424 -13.66 16.93 41.41
CA ARG A 424 -13.60 18.32 40.93
C ARG A 424 -12.22 18.68 40.40
N ALA A 425 -11.17 18.32 41.12
CA ALA A 425 -9.79 18.62 40.72
C ALA A 425 -9.41 17.94 39.39
N GLU A 426 -9.85 16.70 39.18
CA GLU A 426 -9.50 15.93 37.98
C GLU A 426 -10.55 16.04 36.85
N ALA A 427 -11.73 16.63 37.12
CA ALA A 427 -12.85 16.69 36.18
C ALA A 427 -12.47 17.25 34.80
N GLY A 428 -11.64 18.31 34.75
CA GLY A 428 -11.21 18.91 33.50
C GLY A 428 -10.44 17.93 32.61
N TYR A 429 -9.51 17.17 33.21
CA TYR A 429 -8.74 16.15 32.50
C TYR A 429 -9.63 14.98 32.05
N MET A 430 -10.48 14.49 32.95
CA MET A 430 -11.34 13.34 32.65
C MET A 430 -12.37 13.63 31.55
N LYS A 431 -12.95 14.84 31.54
CA LYS A 431 -13.87 15.27 30.46
C LYS A 431 -13.15 15.36 29.12
N LEU A 432 -12.01 16.04 29.07
CA LEU A 432 -11.22 16.20 27.83
C LEU A 432 -10.75 14.85 27.27
N SER A 433 -10.29 13.94 28.13
CA SER A 433 -9.85 12.60 27.70
C SER A 433 -11.01 11.76 27.15
N ILE A 434 -12.21 11.87 27.71
CA ILE A 434 -13.40 11.20 27.19
C ILE A 434 -13.85 11.80 25.86
N GLU A 435 -13.82 13.13 25.72
CA GLU A 435 -14.09 13.79 24.44
C GLU A 435 -13.13 13.31 23.35
N ASN A 436 -11.84 13.16 23.69
CA ASN A 436 -10.85 12.59 22.79
C ASN A 436 -11.17 11.13 22.43
N LEU A 437 -11.44 10.26 23.41
CA LEU A 437 -11.84 8.86 23.17
C LEU A 437 -13.10 8.78 22.28
N ASN A 438 -14.08 9.65 22.50
CA ASN A 438 -15.30 9.72 21.71
C ASN A 438 -15.06 10.27 20.30
N SER A 439 -14.05 11.11 20.10
CA SER A 439 -13.62 11.54 18.75
C SER A 439 -13.00 10.38 17.96
N ILE A 440 -12.14 9.59 18.60
CA ILE A 440 -11.54 8.39 18.00
C ILE A 440 -12.63 7.36 17.71
N ALA A 441 -13.54 7.12 18.67
CA ALA A 441 -14.67 6.21 18.51
C ALA A 441 -15.60 6.63 17.35
N ARG A 442 -15.86 7.93 17.17
CA ARG A 442 -16.60 8.44 16.01
C ARG A 442 -15.90 8.08 14.70
N SER A 443 -14.61 8.37 14.58
CA SER A 443 -13.86 8.05 13.35
C SER A 443 -13.80 6.53 13.07
N TYR A 444 -13.66 5.72 14.13
CA TYR A 444 -13.72 4.27 14.05
C TYR A 444 -15.08 3.77 13.56
N ASN A 445 -16.17 4.23 14.17
CA ASN A 445 -17.54 3.79 13.83
C ASN A 445 -17.97 4.18 12.42
N LEU A 446 -17.38 5.23 11.83
CA LEU A 446 -17.61 5.60 10.43
C LEU A 446 -16.99 4.60 9.45
N MET A 447 -15.88 3.97 9.83
CA MET A 447 -15.14 3.02 8.98
C MET A 447 -15.49 1.56 9.28
N ALA A 448 -15.94 1.27 10.50
CA ALA A 448 -16.20 -0.08 10.97
C ALA A 448 -17.53 -0.65 10.44
N PRO A 449 -17.59 -1.96 10.14
CA PRO A 449 -18.84 -2.65 9.84
C PRO A 449 -19.78 -2.63 11.06
N ASP A 450 -21.10 -2.73 10.84
CA ASP A 450 -22.12 -2.50 11.86
C ASP A 450 -21.95 -3.35 13.13
N LEU A 451 -21.57 -4.62 12.98
CA LEU A 451 -21.32 -5.54 14.09
C LEU A 451 -20.11 -5.13 14.96
N ALA A 452 -19.15 -4.40 14.39
CA ALA A 452 -17.92 -4.01 15.07
C ALA A 452 -18.01 -2.62 15.72
N LYS A 453 -19.10 -1.87 15.50
CA LYS A 453 -19.26 -0.51 16.04
C LYS A 453 -19.25 -0.52 17.57
N LYS A 454 -18.54 0.45 18.15
CA LYS A 454 -18.37 0.60 19.61
C LYS A 454 -19.28 1.71 20.15
N PRO A 455 -19.87 1.52 21.34
CA PRO A 455 -20.60 2.60 22.01
C PRO A 455 -19.64 3.71 22.47
N TYR A 456 -20.19 4.91 22.67
CA TYR A 456 -19.43 6.03 23.22
C TYR A 456 -19.09 5.82 24.70
N PHE A 457 -17.99 6.42 25.12
CA PHE A 457 -17.50 6.42 26.49
C PHE A 457 -18.22 7.47 27.32
N SER A 458 -18.63 7.09 28.53
CA SER A 458 -19.27 7.95 29.52
C SER A 458 -18.43 8.03 30.79
N LEU A 459 -18.26 9.24 31.33
CA LEU A 459 -17.42 9.49 32.51
C LEU A 459 -17.84 8.68 33.72
N GLN A 460 -19.14 8.68 34.02
CA GLN A 460 -19.69 7.99 35.18
C GLN A 460 -19.40 6.49 35.15
N ARG A 461 -19.50 5.85 33.97
CA ARG A 461 -19.21 4.43 33.81
C ARG A 461 -17.73 4.10 34.00
N GLU A 462 -16.83 4.93 33.46
CA GLU A 462 -15.39 4.72 33.60
C GLU A 462 -14.93 4.97 35.06
N LEU A 463 -15.52 5.95 35.75
CA LEU A 463 -15.29 6.17 37.19
C LEU A 463 -15.80 4.99 38.01
N ALA A 464 -17.04 4.55 37.80
CA ALA A 464 -17.61 3.39 38.49
C ALA A 464 -16.76 2.13 38.29
N ALA A 465 -16.30 1.88 37.06
CA ALA A 465 -15.40 0.76 36.75
C ALA A 465 -14.06 0.89 37.47
N CYS A 466 -13.47 2.09 37.52
CA CYS A 466 -12.23 2.31 38.26
C CYS A 466 -12.40 2.04 39.75
N TYR A 467 -13.47 2.54 40.38
CA TYR A 467 -13.73 2.31 41.79
C TYR A 467 -13.82 0.82 42.11
N ALA A 468 -14.55 0.06 41.29
CA ALA A 468 -14.69 -1.37 41.46
C ALA A 468 -13.36 -2.15 41.25
N ASP A 469 -12.49 -1.68 40.36
CA ASP A 469 -11.18 -2.31 40.10
C ASP A 469 -10.12 -1.96 41.16
N VAL A 470 -10.12 -0.73 41.67
CA VAL A 470 -9.11 -0.24 42.62
C VAL A 470 -9.44 -0.67 44.05
N ALA A 471 -10.71 -0.69 44.44
CA ALA A 471 -11.12 -0.97 45.81
C ALA A 471 -10.47 -2.23 46.44
N PRO A 472 -10.45 -3.41 45.79
CA PRO A 472 -9.79 -4.60 46.36
C PRO A 472 -8.26 -4.45 46.47
N LEU A 473 -7.62 -3.57 45.69
CA LEU A 473 -6.17 -3.37 45.66
C LEU A 473 -5.66 -2.40 46.74
N LEU A 474 -6.56 -1.65 47.40
CA LEU A 474 -6.19 -0.59 48.34
C LEU A 474 -5.50 -1.13 49.60
N ALA A 475 -5.99 -2.23 50.17
CA ALA A 475 -5.42 -2.82 51.39
C ALA A 475 -3.95 -3.24 51.20
N GLU A 476 -3.66 -3.86 50.05
CA GLU A 476 -2.29 -4.25 49.70
C GLU A 476 -1.41 -3.04 49.42
N GLU A 477 -1.93 -2.01 48.77
CA GLU A 477 -1.15 -0.79 48.50
C GLU A 477 -0.80 -0.04 49.79
N ILE A 478 -1.72 0.04 50.75
CA ILE A 478 -1.45 0.65 52.06
C ILE A 478 -0.33 -0.12 52.76
N LYS A 479 -0.39 -1.46 52.75
CA LYS A 479 0.68 -2.32 53.27
C LYS A 479 2.02 -2.05 52.56
N GLN A 480 2.03 -2.04 51.22
CA GLN A 480 3.23 -1.80 50.41
C GLN A 480 3.81 -0.40 50.66
N ARG A 481 2.97 0.62 50.85
CA ARG A 481 3.41 1.99 51.16
C ARG A 481 3.96 2.10 52.57
N ALA A 482 3.34 1.46 53.55
CA ALA A 482 3.82 1.44 54.92
C ALA A 482 5.19 0.73 55.03
N VAL A 483 5.34 -0.41 54.36
CA VAL A 483 6.60 -1.16 54.31
C VAL A 483 7.66 -0.44 53.46
N GLY A 484 7.27 0.11 52.30
CA GLY A 484 8.17 0.83 51.40
C GLY A 484 8.64 2.19 51.91
N ARG A 485 8.02 2.74 52.96
CA ARG A 485 8.44 4.00 53.60
C ARG A 485 9.73 3.87 54.41
N SER A 486 10.25 2.65 54.60
CA SER A 486 11.50 2.42 55.37
C SER A 486 12.79 2.71 54.58
N THR A 487 12.73 3.08 53.29
CA THR A 487 13.92 3.55 52.57
C THR A 487 13.96 5.08 52.57
N PRO A 488 14.95 5.73 53.22
CA PRO A 488 15.09 7.17 53.16
C PRO A 488 15.33 7.63 51.73
N ALA A 489 14.70 8.74 51.37
CA ALA A 489 14.82 9.38 50.07
C ALA A 489 16.24 9.95 49.87
N THR A 490 17.19 9.08 49.50
CA THR A 490 18.45 9.49 48.89
C THR A 490 18.32 9.37 47.38
N THR A 491 18.46 10.50 46.70
CA THR A 491 18.77 10.71 45.28
C THR A 491 18.87 9.44 44.44
N ARG A 492 17.81 9.10 43.71
CA ARG A 492 17.87 8.05 42.68
C ARG A 492 18.35 8.65 41.36
N MET A 493 19.67 8.57 41.14
CA MET A 493 20.20 8.28 39.80
C MET A 493 19.67 6.91 39.38
N ALA A 494 19.23 6.80 38.14
CA ALA A 494 18.74 5.57 37.56
C ALA A 494 19.87 4.52 37.50
N SER A 495 19.74 3.43 38.26
CA SER A 495 20.45 2.18 37.98
C SER A 495 19.43 1.13 37.54
N THR A 496 19.51 0.80 36.25
CA THR A 496 18.67 -0.18 35.60
C THR A 496 19.25 -1.58 35.81
N GLY A 497 18.45 -2.47 36.40
CA GLY A 497 18.32 -3.85 35.93
C GLY A 497 19.39 -4.86 36.35
N GLY A 498 19.20 -5.47 37.53
CA GLY A 498 19.65 -6.83 37.78
C GLY A 498 18.61 -7.81 37.22
N GLY A 499 18.95 -8.52 36.16
CA GLY A 499 18.09 -9.53 35.56
C GLY A 499 18.81 -10.39 34.54
N GLY A 500 19.14 -11.62 34.95
CA GLY A 500 19.15 -12.81 34.10
C GLY A 500 20.32 -12.99 33.13
N LEU A 501 20.87 -14.21 33.16
CA LEU A 501 21.93 -14.77 32.29
C LEU A 501 21.60 -14.81 30.78
N MET A 502 20.57 -14.09 30.32
CA MET A 502 20.08 -14.04 28.94
C MET A 502 20.40 -12.70 28.25
N GLY A 503 21.35 -11.93 28.78
CA GLY A 503 21.83 -10.66 28.22
C GLY A 503 23.18 -10.73 27.51
N GLN A 504 23.79 -11.92 27.44
CA GLN A 504 25.19 -12.10 27.01
C GLN A 504 25.36 -12.46 25.52
N LEU A 505 24.26 -12.49 24.76
CA LEU A 505 24.25 -12.84 23.33
C LEU A 505 23.77 -11.71 22.41
N ALA A 506 23.42 -10.54 22.96
CA ALA A 506 23.17 -9.33 22.18
C ALA A 506 24.40 -8.43 22.27
N GLY A 507 25.19 -8.39 21.20
CA GLY A 507 26.38 -7.56 21.08
C GLY A 507 26.08 -6.10 21.43
N LYS A 508 26.80 -5.60 22.45
CA LYS A 508 26.75 -4.20 22.84
C LYS A 508 27.85 -3.44 22.10
N ASP A 509 27.48 -2.74 21.04
CA ASP A 509 28.25 -1.59 20.56
C ASP A 509 28.06 -0.45 21.57
N ALA A 510 28.78 -0.53 22.69
CA ALA A 510 28.94 0.58 23.61
C ALA A 510 30.04 1.50 23.05
N VAL A 511 29.67 2.36 22.09
CA VAL A 511 30.52 3.45 21.63
C VAL A 511 30.69 4.44 22.80
N LYS A 512 31.84 4.38 23.47
CA LYS A 512 32.30 5.46 24.35
C LYS A 512 32.72 6.63 23.47
N VAL A 513 31.85 7.63 23.36
CA VAL A 513 32.21 8.93 22.80
C VAL A 513 33.14 9.60 23.82
N HIS A 514 34.44 9.65 23.51
CA HIS A 514 35.37 10.53 24.18
C HIS A 514 35.11 11.95 23.66
N LEU A 515 34.65 12.85 24.54
CA LEU A 515 34.62 14.28 24.25
C LEU A 515 36.07 14.78 24.30
N GLU A 516 36.77 14.71 23.18
CA GLU A 516 38.06 15.39 23.02
C GLU A 516 37.79 16.89 22.83
N ALA A 517 37.89 17.63 23.94
CA ALA A 517 38.27 19.05 24.07
C ALA A 517 37.41 19.77 25.13
N ASP A 518 38.03 20.11 26.26
CA ASP A 518 37.55 21.09 27.24
C ASP A 518 37.69 22.53 26.71
N GLU A 519 37.18 22.80 25.51
CA GLU A 519 37.09 24.15 24.98
C GLU A 519 35.62 24.52 24.79
N LYS A 520 35.11 25.22 25.81
CA LYS A 520 33.87 26.03 25.85
C LYS A 520 32.95 25.84 24.64
N ALA A 521 32.10 24.82 24.72
CA ALA A 521 30.99 24.67 23.80
C ALA A 521 30.12 25.94 23.85
N TYR A 522 29.93 26.56 22.68
CA TYR A 522 29.16 27.79 22.51
C TYR A 522 27.76 27.62 23.10
N GLY A 523 27.52 28.33 24.21
CA GLY A 523 26.35 28.10 25.05
C GLY A 523 25.13 28.89 24.58
N LEU A 524 23.94 28.42 24.92
CA LEU A 524 22.66 29.14 24.67
C LEU A 524 22.70 30.60 25.17
N LYS A 525 23.53 30.88 26.18
CA LYS A 525 23.74 32.21 26.77
C LYS A 525 24.58 33.13 25.87
N GLU A 526 25.60 32.59 25.20
CA GLU A 526 26.41 33.32 24.21
C GLU A 526 25.57 33.58 22.95
N TRP A 527 24.80 32.58 22.52
CA TRP A 527 23.82 32.73 21.43
C TRP A 527 22.79 33.84 21.72
N TRP A 528 22.26 33.90 22.95
CA TRP A 528 21.29 34.93 23.33
C TRP A 528 21.92 36.33 23.42
N GLN A 529 23.18 36.45 23.85
CA GLN A 529 23.90 37.72 23.87
C GLN A 529 24.20 38.24 22.47
N ASP A 530 24.60 37.37 21.54
CA ASP A 530 24.90 37.76 20.15
C ASP A 530 23.64 38.10 19.37
N PHE A 531 22.50 37.48 19.67
CA PHE A 531 21.21 37.80 19.04
C PHE A 531 20.73 39.22 19.35
N TRP A 532 21.00 39.72 20.56
CA TRP A 532 20.59 41.05 21.01
C TRP A 532 21.66 42.14 20.81
N ARG A 533 22.80 41.80 20.22
CA ARG A 533 23.90 42.73 19.93
C ARG A 533 23.91 43.30 18.51
N LYS A 534 22.81 43.17 17.77
CA LYS A 534 22.60 43.84 16.47
C LYS A 534 21.82 45.13 16.61
#